data_AF-A0A1H9G8N9-F1
#
_entry.id   AF-A0A1H9G8N9-F1
#
_cell.length_a   1.000
_cell.length_b   1.000
_cell.length_c   1.000
_cell.angle_alpha   90.00
_cell.angle_beta   90.00
_cell.angle_gamma   90.00
#
_symmetry.space_group_name_H-M   'P 1'
#
loop_
_entity.id
_entity.type
_entity.pdbx_description
1 polymer ?
#
loop_
_entity_poly.entity_id
_entity_poly.type
_entity_poly.pdbx_seq_one_letter_code
_entity_poly.pdbx_strand_id
1 'polypeptide(L)'
;MLEIYETDPERKKALEEYEKYLAMNEIEREVYNAKRLENLLNDDGRLDTVTLSIEAKKREQAIEDFAHKQRKSEEEQIRKENEYYSKIFKKLSDQIENEKKRNAIQKIEKEKKKMEQQLKDKILKENNLLTDDEKQEKEAYKNLLGLFK
;
A
#
# COMPACT_ATOMS: atom_id res chain seq x y z
N MET A 1 -9.45 24.24 4.68
CA MET A 1 -10.64 25.09 4.47
C MET A 1 -11.84 24.18 4.66
N LEU A 2 -12.85 24.58 5.42
CA LEU A 2 -14.09 23.81 5.52
C LEU A 2 -14.86 23.98 4.21
N GLU A 3 -15.55 22.94 3.76
CA GLU A 3 -16.32 23.00 2.52
C GLU A 3 -17.58 23.84 2.72
N ILE A 4 -18.07 24.46 1.65
CA ILE A 4 -19.24 25.34 1.75
C ILE A 4 -20.46 24.57 2.28
N TYR A 5 -20.64 23.29 1.91
CA TYR A 5 -21.70 22.43 2.45
C TYR A 5 -21.46 21.96 3.90
N GLU A 6 -20.31 22.27 4.51
CA GLU A 6 -20.05 22.05 5.94
C GLU A 6 -20.34 23.30 6.77
N THR A 7 -20.24 24.49 6.14
CA THR A 7 -20.39 25.79 6.80
C THR A 7 -21.72 26.48 6.54
N ASP A 8 -22.33 26.26 5.37
CA ASP A 8 -23.63 26.80 4.99
C ASP A 8 -24.74 25.83 5.42
N PRO A 9 -25.63 26.21 6.36
CA PRO A 9 -26.69 25.34 6.86
C PRO A 9 -27.70 24.91 5.80
N GLU A 10 -28.03 25.76 4.84
CA GLU A 10 -29.01 25.43 3.79
C GLU A 10 -28.42 24.43 2.81
N ARG A 11 -27.16 24.66 2.41
CA ARG A 11 -26.43 23.76 1.52
C ARG A 11 -26.18 22.41 2.18
N LYS A 12 -25.83 22.40 3.47
CA LYS A 12 -25.70 21.19 4.27
C LYS A 12 -27.01 20.38 4.31
N LYS A 13 -28.13 21.04 4.57
CA LYS A 13 -29.44 20.40 4.62
C LYS A 13 -29.84 19.81 3.26
N ALA A 14 -29.60 20.54 2.17
CA ALA A 14 -29.87 20.06 0.82
C ALA A 14 -29.02 18.81 0.48
N LEU A 15 -27.74 18.80 0.88
CA LEU A 15 -26.87 17.63 0.73
C LEU A 15 -27.38 16.44 1.56
N GLU A 16 -27.73 16.64 2.83
CA GLU A 16 -28.26 15.57 3.69
C GLU A 16 -29.58 14.98 3.16
N GLU A 17 -30.47 15.82 2.63
CA GLU A 17 -31.72 15.36 1.99
C GLU A 17 -31.43 14.54 0.73
N TYR A 18 -30.46 14.96 -0.08
CA TYR A 18 -30.05 14.21 -1.26
C TYR A 18 -29.39 12.87 -0.91
N GLU A 19 -28.54 12.83 0.12
CA GLU A 19 -27.94 11.59 0.63
C GLU A 19 -28.99 10.60 1.14
N LYS A 20 -30.01 11.10 1.86
CA LYS A 20 -31.16 10.29 2.28
C LYS A 20 -31.92 9.75 1.07
N TYR A 21 -32.17 10.59 0.06
CA TYR A 21 -32.84 10.18 -1.18
C TYR A 21 -32.07 9.07 -1.92
N LEU A 22 -30.74 9.14 -1.96
CA LEU A 22 -29.91 8.09 -2.56
C LEU A 22 -29.95 6.78 -1.77
N ALA A 23 -30.09 6.86 -0.45
CA ALA A 23 -30.21 5.69 0.43
C ALA A 23 -31.60 5.03 0.41
N MET A 24 -32.63 5.72 -0.08
CA MET A 24 -33.98 5.18 -0.20
C MET A 24 -34.06 4.05 -1.23
N ASN A 25 -34.89 3.05 -0.94
CA ASN A 25 -35.32 2.06 -1.91
C ASN A 25 -36.35 2.64 -2.91
N GLU A 26 -36.75 1.85 -3.90
CA GLU A 26 -37.64 2.31 -4.97
C GLU A 26 -38.99 2.83 -4.45
N ILE A 27 -39.67 2.08 -3.57
CA ILE A 27 -40.97 2.46 -3.00
C ILE A 27 -40.83 3.73 -2.15
N GLU A 28 -39.78 3.84 -1.35
CA GLU A 28 -39.51 5.03 -0.55
C GLU A 28 -39.30 6.28 -1.43
N ARG A 29 -38.63 6.13 -2.57
CA ARG A 29 -38.45 7.22 -3.54
C ARG A 29 -39.75 7.62 -4.19
N GLU A 30 -40.61 6.66 -4.55
CA GLU A 30 -41.94 6.96 -5.11
C GLU A 30 -42.77 7.79 -4.12
N VAL A 31 -42.83 7.36 -2.86
CA VAL A 31 -43.54 8.09 -1.79
C VAL A 31 -42.93 9.47 -1.55
N TYR A 32 -41.60 9.57 -1.52
CA TYR A 32 -40.90 10.84 -1.38
C TYR A 32 -41.23 11.80 -2.55
N ASN A 33 -41.17 11.31 -3.79
CA ASN A 33 -41.46 12.10 -4.98
C ASN A 33 -42.92 12.55 -5.04
N ALA A 34 -43.87 11.69 -4.64
CA ALA A 34 -45.28 12.05 -4.56
C ALA A 34 -45.53 13.20 -3.57
N LYS A 35 -45.01 13.08 -2.33
CA LYS A 35 -45.10 14.16 -1.33
C LYS A 35 -44.43 15.45 -1.79
N ARG A 36 -43.29 15.33 -2.49
CA ARG A 36 -42.59 16.49 -3.03
C ARG A 36 -43.41 17.18 -4.11
N LEU A 37 -44.08 16.44 -4.99
CA LEU A 37 -44.96 16.99 -6.03
C LEU A 37 -46.17 17.70 -5.43
N GLU A 38 -46.76 17.17 -4.35
CA GLU A 38 -47.85 17.83 -3.62
C GLU A 38 -47.43 19.20 -3.08
N ASN A 39 -46.20 19.31 -2.54
CA ASN A 39 -45.65 20.58 -2.04
C ASN A 39 -45.30 21.60 -3.16
N LEU A 40 -45.37 21.19 -4.42
CA LEU A 40 -45.13 22.04 -5.59
C LEU A 40 -46.43 22.55 -6.21
N LEU A 41 -47.58 22.24 -5.61
CA LEU A 41 -48.87 22.81 -6.01
C LEU A 41 -49.17 24.04 -5.15
N ASN A 42 -49.68 25.10 -5.79
CA ASN A 42 -50.19 26.28 -5.12
C ASN A 42 -51.65 26.07 -4.64
N ASP A 43 -52.22 27.06 -3.96
CA ASP A 43 -53.58 26.98 -3.39
C ASP A 43 -54.68 26.70 -4.44
N ASP A 44 -54.43 27.02 -5.71
CA ASP A 44 -55.32 26.76 -6.85
C ASP A 44 -55.08 25.38 -7.51
N GLY A 45 -54.21 24.54 -6.91
CA GLY A 45 -53.85 23.22 -7.42
C GLY A 45 -52.99 23.26 -8.70
N ARG A 46 -52.40 24.40 -9.03
CA ARG A 46 -51.47 24.56 -10.17
C ARG A 46 -50.03 24.45 -9.70
N LEU A 47 -49.16 24.03 -10.62
CA LEU A 47 -47.73 23.93 -10.36
C LEU A 47 -47.14 25.32 -10.05
N ASP A 48 -46.55 25.46 -8.87
CA ASP A 48 -45.75 26.62 -8.49
C ASP A 48 -44.37 26.51 -9.14
N THR A 49 -44.23 27.19 -10.29
CA THR A 49 -43.01 27.18 -11.10
C THR A 49 -41.85 27.92 -10.43
N VAL A 50 -42.12 28.85 -9.51
CA VAL A 50 -41.08 29.58 -8.77
C VAL A 50 -40.48 28.64 -7.74
N THR A 51 -41.30 28.00 -6.93
CA THR A 51 -40.86 27.01 -5.94
C THR A 51 -40.16 25.84 -6.63
N LEU A 52 -40.70 25.36 -7.76
CA LEU A 52 -40.05 24.31 -8.57
C LEU A 52 -38.62 24.70 -9.01
N SER A 53 -38.42 25.92 -9.49
CA SER A 53 -37.11 26.41 -9.95
C SER A 53 -36.10 26.50 -8.80
N ILE A 54 -36.54 26.99 -7.63
CA ILE A 54 -35.70 27.07 -6.43
C ILE A 54 -35.28 25.68 -5.98
N GLU A 55 -36.24 24.75 -5.89
CA GLU A 55 -36.00 23.37 -5.47
C GLU A 55 -35.14 22.57 -6.46
N ALA A 56 -35.27 22.86 -7.76
CA ALA A 56 -34.40 22.28 -8.79
C ALA A 56 -32.94 22.73 -8.61
N LYS A 57 -32.71 24.03 -8.38
CA LYS A 57 -31.35 24.57 -8.15
C LYS A 57 -30.71 24.01 -6.89
N LYS A 58 -31.46 23.93 -5.79
CA LYS A 58 -30.95 23.30 -4.54
C LYS A 58 -30.54 21.85 -4.76
N ARG A 59 -31.32 21.09 -5.55
CA ARG A 59 -31.01 19.70 -5.88
C ARG A 59 -29.76 19.60 -6.75
N GLU A 60 -29.61 20.45 -7.76
CA GLU A 60 -28.41 20.50 -8.60
C GLU A 60 -27.16 20.79 -7.77
N GLN A 61 -27.23 21.78 -6.89
CA GLN A 61 -26.15 22.08 -5.94
C GLN A 61 -25.82 20.89 -5.03
N ALA A 62 -26.83 20.21 -4.48
CA ALA A 62 -26.62 19.03 -3.64
C ALA A 62 -25.98 17.85 -4.41
N ILE A 63 -26.29 17.69 -5.70
CA ILE A 63 -25.66 16.68 -6.57
C ILE A 63 -24.18 17.00 -6.75
N GLU A 64 -23.85 18.26 -7.05
CA GLU A 64 -22.46 18.70 -7.20
C GLU A 64 -21.66 18.52 -5.90
N ASP A 65 -22.25 18.89 -4.76
CA ASP A 65 -21.64 18.73 -3.44
C ASP A 65 -21.43 17.27 -3.08
N PHE A 66 -22.40 16.41 -3.39
CA PHE A 66 -22.27 14.99 -3.18
C PHE A 66 -21.13 14.41 -4.03
N ALA A 67 -21.07 14.75 -5.32
CA ALA A 67 -19.98 14.32 -6.19
C ALA A 67 -18.62 14.83 -5.70
N HIS A 68 -18.55 16.08 -5.23
CA HIS A 68 -17.33 16.64 -4.63
C HIS A 68 -16.92 15.87 -3.36
N LYS A 69 -17.87 15.61 -2.45
CA LYS A 69 -17.65 14.86 -1.21
C LYS A 69 -17.12 13.44 -1.50
N GLN A 70 -17.68 12.75 -2.50
CA GLN A 70 -17.21 11.43 -2.91
C GLN A 70 -15.79 11.46 -3.46
N ARG A 71 -15.49 12.37 -4.40
CA ARG A 71 -14.13 12.54 -4.94
C ARG A 71 -13.10 12.80 -3.84
N LYS A 72 -13.41 13.71 -2.91
CA LYS A 72 -12.52 14.01 -1.78
C LYS A 72 -12.28 12.79 -0.88
N SER A 73 -13.31 11.97 -0.66
CA SER A 73 -13.19 10.72 0.08
C SER A 73 -12.30 9.70 -0.66
N GLU A 74 -12.47 9.57 -1.97
CA GLU A 74 -11.65 8.70 -2.83
C GLU A 74 -10.19 9.16 -2.85
N GLU A 75 -9.93 10.46 -3.03
CA GLU A 75 -8.58 11.04 -2.97
C GLU A 75 -7.90 10.76 -1.63
N GLU A 76 -8.63 10.87 -0.52
CA GLU A 76 -8.11 10.56 0.81
C GLU A 76 -7.79 9.06 0.98
N GLN A 77 -8.62 8.18 0.44
CA GLN A 77 -8.37 6.73 0.44
C GLN A 77 -7.12 6.40 -0.38
N ILE A 78 -7.02 6.94 -1.60
CA ILE A 78 -5.86 6.77 -2.48
C ILE A 78 -4.59 7.29 -1.79
N ARG A 79 -4.66 8.44 -1.10
CA ARG A 79 -3.52 8.96 -0.34
C ARG A 79 -3.07 7.99 0.75
N LYS A 80 -4.00 7.44 1.54
CA LYS A 80 -3.70 6.47 2.59
C LYS A 80 -3.12 5.16 2.03
N GLU A 81 -3.65 4.68 0.91
CA GLU A 81 -3.12 3.50 0.22
C GLU A 81 -1.70 3.75 -0.28
N ASN A 82 -1.45 4.90 -0.90
CA ASN A 82 -0.11 5.28 -1.36
C ASN A 82 0.90 5.38 -0.20
N GLU A 83 0.49 5.95 0.95
CA GLU A 83 1.33 5.97 2.15
C GLU A 83 1.63 4.56 2.68
N TYR A 84 0.64 3.67 2.67
CA TYR A 84 0.81 2.28 3.08
C TYR A 84 1.76 1.53 2.16
N TYR A 85 1.56 1.59 0.84
CA TYR A 85 2.43 0.96 -0.14
C TYR A 85 3.85 1.53 -0.11
N SER A 86 4.01 2.84 0.05
CA SER A 86 5.33 3.48 0.18
C SER A 86 6.13 2.90 1.37
N LYS A 87 5.48 2.68 2.51
CA LYS A 87 6.11 2.03 3.68
C LYS A 87 6.54 0.59 3.38
N ILE A 88 5.69 -0.16 2.67
CA ILE A 88 6.01 -1.54 2.26
C ILE A 88 7.20 -1.56 1.29
N PHE A 89 7.17 -0.74 0.25
CA PHE A 89 8.24 -0.67 -0.74
C PHE A 89 9.56 -0.25 -0.11
N LYS A 90 9.55 0.71 0.81
CA LYS A 90 10.75 1.09 1.56
C LYS A 90 11.30 -0.08 2.35
N LYS A 91 10.46 -0.79 3.10
CA LYS A 91 10.88 -1.95 3.90
C LYS A 91 11.46 -3.07 3.02
N LEU A 92 10.85 -3.35 1.87
CA LEU A 92 11.36 -4.32 0.89
C LEU A 92 12.70 -3.88 0.30
N SER A 93 12.82 -2.61 -0.09
CA SER A 93 14.07 -2.05 -0.60
C SER A 93 15.21 -2.16 0.43
N ASP A 94 14.94 -1.81 1.68
CA ASP A 94 15.90 -1.92 2.78
C ASP A 94 16.32 -3.39 3.02
N GLN A 95 15.37 -4.33 2.92
CA GLN A 95 15.69 -5.77 3.02
C GLN A 95 16.60 -6.25 1.90
N ILE A 96 16.32 -5.88 0.64
CA ILE A 96 17.15 -6.23 -0.52
C ILE A 96 18.56 -5.67 -0.35
N GLU A 97 18.69 -4.41 0.08
CA GLU A 97 20.01 -3.80 0.29
C GLU A 97 20.80 -4.50 1.41
N ASN A 98 20.13 -4.83 2.52
CA ASN A 98 20.74 -5.55 3.62
C ASN A 98 21.17 -6.97 3.23
N GLU A 99 20.38 -7.67 2.41
CA GLU A 99 20.74 -8.99 1.90
C GLU A 99 21.96 -8.92 0.96
N LYS A 100 22.00 -7.94 0.06
CA LYS A 100 23.18 -7.68 -0.79
C LYS A 100 24.43 -7.42 0.05
N LYS A 101 24.33 -6.59 1.10
CA LYS A 101 25.44 -6.33 2.03
C LYS A 101 25.89 -7.60 2.73
N ARG A 102 24.97 -8.42 3.25
CA ARG A 102 25.29 -9.70 3.90
C ARG A 102 26.02 -10.67 2.96
N ASN A 103 25.52 -10.81 1.73
CA ASN A 103 26.13 -11.69 0.73
C ASN A 103 27.54 -11.20 0.32
N ALA A 104 27.73 -9.88 0.21
CA ALA A 104 29.05 -9.31 -0.05
C ALA A 104 30.03 -9.59 1.10
N ILE A 105 29.62 -9.41 2.35
CA ILE A 105 30.45 -9.70 3.53
C ILE A 105 30.84 -11.19 3.57
N GLN A 106 29.87 -12.10 3.39
CA GLN A 106 30.14 -13.54 3.36
C GLN A 106 31.12 -13.92 2.26
N LYS A 107 31.01 -13.30 1.07
CA LYS A 107 31.94 -13.55 -0.04
C LYS A 107 33.35 -13.07 0.30
N ILE A 108 33.50 -11.88 0.89
CA ILE A 108 34.79 -11.35 1.34
C ILE A 108 35.41 -12.28 2.39
N GLU A 109 34.62 -12.73 3.37
CA GLU A 109 35.13 -13.59 4.44
C GLU A 109 35.54 -14.97 3.94
N LYS A 110 34.81 -15.53 2.96
CA LYS A 110 35.18 -16.79 2.30
C LYS A 110 36.48 -16.65 1.50
N GLU A 111 36.63 -15.57 0.72
CA GLU A 111 37.87 -15.29 -0.02
C GLU A 111 39.04 -15.02 0.93
N LYS A 112 38.81 -14.31 2.04
CA LYS A 112 39.83 -14.09 3.08
C LYS A 112 40.33 -15.41 3.67
N LYS A 113 39.41 -16.29 4.11
CA LYS A 113 39.79 -17.63 4.62
C LYS A 113 40.55 -18.45 3.58
N LYS A 114 40.15 -18.39 2.32
CA LYS A 114 40.84 -19.07 1.22
C LYS A 114 42.26 -18.53 1.02
N MET A 115 42.44 -17.21 1.02
CA MET A 115 43.75 -16.58 0.92
C MET A 115 44.64 -16.87 2.14
N GLU A 116 44.08 -16.85 3.35
CA GLU A 116 44.81 -17.21 4.58
C GLU A 116 45.31 -18.65 4.54
N GLN A 117 44.48 -19.59 4.07
CA GLN A 117 44.88 -20.99 3.90
C GLN A 117 45.98 -21.12 2.84
N GLN A 118 45.80 -20.50 1.67
CA GLN A 118 46.82 -20.51 0.61
C GLN A 118 48.15 -19.92 1.06
N LEU A 119 48.12 -18.86 1.88
CA LEU A 119 49.31 -18.24 2.45
C LEU A 119 49.99 -19.20 3.44
N LYS A 120 49.22 -19.84 4.34
CA LYS A 120 49.74 -20.85 5.28
C LYS A 120 50.42 -21.99 4.53
N ASP A 121 49.76 -22.54 3.51
CA ASP A 121 50.30 -23.63 2.70
C ASP A 121 51.57 -23.20 1.95
N LYS A 122 51.60 -21.98 1.43
CA LYS A 122 52.79 -21.43 0.76
C LYS A 122 53.97 -21.28 1.73
N ILE A 123 53.74 -20.75 2.93
CA ILE A 123 54.77 -20.64 3.97
C ILE A 123 55.30 -22.02 4.36
N LEU A 124 54.43 -23.02 4.54
CA LEU A 124 54.84 -24.39 4.86
C LEU A 124 55.72 -24.96 3.75
N LYS A 125 55.30 -24.82 2.48
CA LYS A 125 56.07 -25.28 1.31
C LYS A 125 57.42 -24.57 1.19
N GLU A 126 57.49 -23.26 1.39
CA GLU A 126 58.75 -22.50 1.41
C GLU A 126 59.71 -22.98 2.51
N ASN A 127 59.18 -23.49 3.62
CA ASN A 127 59.96 -24.06 4.73
C ASN A 127 60.15 -25.58 4.63
N ASN A 128 59.81 -26.21 3.49
CA ASN A 128 59.85 -27.66 3.27
C ASN A 128 59.05 -28.49 4.30
N LEU A 129 57.98 -27.91 4.85
CA LEU A 129 57.06 -28.58 5.76
C LEU A 129 55.82 -29.04 4.97
N LEU A 130 55.30 -30.22 5.30
CA LEU A 130 54.09 -30.77 4.69
C LEU A 130 52.85 -29.96 5.10
N THR A 131 51.94 -29.72 4.17
CA THR A 131 50.61 -29.16 4.46
C THR A 131 49.75 -30.13 5.26
N ASP A 132 48.65 -29.65 5.83
CA ASP A 132 47.74 -30.49 6.61
C ASP A 132 47.10 -31.60 5.73
N ASP A 133 46.80 -31.30 4.46
CA ASP A 133 46.32 -32.26 3.47
C ASP A 133 47.40 -33.31 3.13
N GLU A 134 48.65 -32.87 2.88
CA GLU A 134 49.77 -33.76 2.57
C GLU A 134 50.10 -34.68 3.76
N LYS A 135 49.91 -34.21 5.00
CA LYS A 135 50.03 -35.05 6.21
C LYS A 135 48.92 -36.10 6.27
N GLN A 136 47.67 -35.73 5.99
CA GLN A 136 46.55 -36.67 5.97
C GLN A 136 46.73 -37.73 4.88
N GLU A 137 47.17 -37.33 3.69
CA GLU A 137 47.46 -38.27 2.60
C GLU A 137 48.58 -39.24 2.98
N LYS A 138 49.68 -38.73 3.55
CA LYS A 138 50.80 -39.56 4.03
C LYS A 138 50.35 -40.57 5.09
N GLU A 139 49.49 -40.16 6.01
CA GLU A 139 48.97 -41.05 7.06
C GLU A 139 47.99 -42.08 6.49
N ALA A 140 47.17 -41.72 5.51
CA ALA A 140 46.30 -42.65 4.79
C ALA A 140 47.13 -43.69 4.00
N TYR A 141 48.19 -43.27 3.32
CA TYR A 141 49.11 -44.16 2.62
C TYR A 141 49.85 -45.11 3.56
N LYS A 142 50.32 -44.61 4.73
CA LYS A 142 50.89 -45.48 5.77
C LYS A 142 49.89 -46.53 6.25
N ASN A 143 48.64 -46.14 6.48
CA ASN A 143 47.60 -47.07 6.90
C ASN A 143 47.30 -48.13 5.83
N LEU A 144 47.25 -47.75 4.56
CA LEU A 144 47.08 -48.70 3.45
C LEU A 144 48.26 -49.68 3.36
N LEU A 145 49.50 -49.20 3.41
CA LEU A 145 50.70 -50.05 3.37
C LEU A 145 50.82 -50.95 4.61
N GLY A 146 50.33 -50.49 5.77
CA GLY A 146 50.26 -51.28 7.00
C GLY A 146 49.25 -52.43 6.94
N LEU A 147 48.22 -52.34 6.08
CA LEU A 147 47.23 -53.39 5.82
C LEU A 147 47.71 -54.47 4.83
N PHE A 148 48.85 -54.26 4.16
CA PHE A 148 49.48 -55.23 3.25
C PHE A 148 50.66 -56.00 3.89
N LYS A 149 50.78 -55.98 5.22
CA LYS A 149 51.70 -56.83 6.00
C LYS A 149 50.97 -58.00 6.62
#